data_AF-A0A956FKQ2-F1
#
_entry.id   AF-A0A956FKQ2-F1
#
_cell.length_a   1.000
_cell.length_b   1.000
_cell.length_c   1.000
_cell.angle_alpha   90.00
_cell.angle_beta   90.00
_cell.angle_gamma   90.00
#
_symmetry.space_group_name_H-M   'P 1'
#
loop_
_entity.id
_entity.type
_entity.pdbx_description
1 polymer ?
#
loop_
_entity_poly.entity_id
_entity_poly.type
_entity_poly.pdbx_seq_one_letter_code
_entity_poly.pdbx_strand_id
1 'polypeptide(L)'
;MELRRFYFAHPELVVLPVEHLSERGMSEAFAEALQQERRVSDGWIELFDRAYATYWERAAWLYARAPETWFPPRRQNLALVLEPERTRPYYQPFHKSSWMLYASDFDPETSNLEHATYQLLHAERLSTSRDMAMAIICGMSYWLVRSDAEVEAFVEAARRSPRPDAAAFGRLADAMPWVRALVHDPLRPPASKEAAAGLRPIKEARLYVDAEQAARLQTLVPALRQDAAAVMERYLQASASAPATDIAVAMSRCPGDHVAEWLAEHRPPVLVVDEHEHTLWDPERPERVDALRNALAEVGGRVAQSLREDLRVVGDRSRAVLASLRRPDSLPRERHGVEQEGGVYVHGDRNLIVYGLAQPGLDPRREAAPPYHRLLVAARTVHEWGHLCEDAGFVGLPPEREEQHERAKQGVAAAVEAMLAAGPAPFVEAVRSDAREAGREPGELACDLMLGRMPDYLCNMLARRYLEPEELEAYVRANVYTHFGEEGRMLRLLARHAYEYQYLRLGRIDDPMGYVLGSTWLSDYIVDSGLVSREHLVALFDAATRLCECYAVDESAFV
;
A
#
# COMPACT_ATOMS: atom_id res chain seq x y z
N MET A 1 9.91 1.72 -22.03
CA MET A 1 9.33 1.61 -20.67
C MET A 1 8.36 2.77 -20.47
N GLU A 2 7.06 2.52 -20.62
CA GLU A 2 6.02 3.56 -20.71
C GLU A 2 5.91 4.43 -19.45
N LEU A 3 5.95 3.81 -18.27
CA LEU A 3 5.78 4.47 -16.97
C LEU A 3 7.10 4.92 -16.31
N ARG A 4 8.17 5.16 -17.11
CA ARG A 4 9.49 5.55 -16.59
C ARG A 4 9.42 6.77 -15.67
N ARG A 5 8.60 7.78 -16.01
CA ARG A 5 8.43 8.99 -15.17
C ARG A 5 7.83 8.68 -13.81
N PHE A 6 6.89 7.73 -13.74
CA PHE A 6 6.31 7.28 -12.48
C PHE A 6 7.38 6.56 -11.64
N TYR A 7 8.11 5.59 -12.19
CA TYR A 7 9.09 4.78 -11.44
C TYR A 7 10.23 5.59 -10.82
N PHE A 8 10.63 6.68 -11.49
CA PHE A 8 11.71 7.58 -11.10
C PHE A 8 11.21 8.95 -10.64
N ALA A 9 9.93 9.08 -10.27
CA ALA A 9 9.28 10.35 -9.93
C ALA A 9 9.97 11.09 -8.77
N HIS A 10 10.68 10.35 -7.90
CA HIS A 10 11.38 10.90 -6.76
C HIS A 10 12.90 10.68 -6.82
N PRO A 11 13.70 11.67 -6.39
CA PRO A 11 15.15 11.50 -6.34
C PRO A 11 15.60 10.57 -5.20
N GLU A 12 14.90 10.57 -4.06
CA GLU A 12 15.29 9.79 -2.88
C GLU A 12 14.90 8.30 -2.98
N LEU A 13 14.00 7.94 -3.89
CA LEU A 13 13.37 6.63 -3.96
C LEU A 13 13.04 6.22 -5.40
N VAL A 14 13.26 4.95 -5.72
CA VAL A 14 12.79 4.33 -6.98
C VAL A 14 11.74 3.27 -6.69
N VAL A 15 10.71 3.23 -7.51
CA VAL A 15 9.74 2.12 -7.52
C VAL A 15 10.16 1.15 -8.61
N LEU A 16 10.57 -0.06 -8.24
CA LEU A 16 10.64 -1.22 -9.12
C LEU A 16 9.27 -1.91 -9.10
N PRO A 17 8.47 -1.79 -10.16
CA PRO A 17 7.09 -2.24 -10.15
C PRO A 17 6.99 -3.74 -10.44
N VAL A 18 5.83 -4.33 -10.11
CA VAL A 18 5.52 -5.77 -10.26
C VAL A 18 5.80 -6.31 -11.67
N GLU A 19 5.51 -5.51 -12.69
CA GLU A 19 5.60 -5.88 -14.11
C GLU A 19 7.05 -6.05 -14.59
N HIS A 20 7.98 -5.42 -13.87
CA HIS A 20 9.41 -5.56 -14.10
C HIS A 20 10.06 -6.62 -13.20
N LEU A 21 9.25 -7.44 -12.53
CA LEU A 21 9.71 -8.52 -11.66
C LEU A 21 9.24 -9.89 -12.15
N SER A 22 10.11 -10.87 -11.97
CA SER A 22 9.87 -12.29 -12.18
C SER A 22 10.47 -13.10 -11.02
N GLU A 23 10.21 -14.40 -10.96
CA GLU A 23 10.85 -15.30 -9.99
C GLU A 23 12.39 -15.29 -10.06
N ARG A 24 12.99 -14.73 -11.12
CA ARG A 24 14.45 -14.68 -11.32
C ARG A 24 15.08 -13.33 -11.00
N GLY A 25 14.27 -12.32 -10.65
CA GLY A 25 14.73 -10.94 -10.47
C GLY A 25 14.08 -9.96 -11.43
N MET A 26 14.78 -8.84 -11.66
CA MET A 26 14.25 -7.72 -12.44
C MET A 26 14.42 -7.93 -13.96
N SER A 27 13.56 -7.29 -14.74
CA SER A 27 13.69 -7.29 -16.20
C SER A 27 14.93 -6.50 -16.65
N GLU A 28 15.60 -6.97 -17.70
CA GLU A 28 16.76 -6.30 -18.33
C GLU A 28 16.48 -4.82 -18.65
N ALA A 29 15.32 -4.53 -19.24
CA ALA A 29 14.93 -3.15 -19.58
C ALA A 29 14.84 -2.22 -18.36
N PHE A 30 14.50 -2.75 -17.17
CA PHE A 30 14.48 -1.96 -15.95
C PHE A 30 15.87 -1.86 -15.32
N ALA A 31 16.68 -2.93 -15.36
CA ALA A 31 18.06 -2.89 -14.91
C ALA A 31 18.86 -1.80 -15.65
N GLU A 32 18.76 -1.76 -16.98
CA GLU A 32 19.37 -0.71 -17.81
C GLU A 32 18.89 0.69 -17.43
N ALA A 33 17.58 0.85 -17.20
CA ALA A 33 17.01 2.12 -16.77
C ALA A 33 17.55 2.55 -15.40
N LEU A 34 17.63 1.63 -14.44
CA LEU A 34 18.13 1.89 -13.09
C LEU A 34 19.61 2.28 -13.10
N GLN A 35 20.42 1.63 -13.92
CA GLN A 35 21.82 1.98 -14.14
C GLN A 35 21.98 3.38 -14.74
N GLN A 36 21.16 3.74 -15.73
CA GLN A 36 21.20 5.05 -16.36
C GLN A 36 20.74 6.18 -15.41
N GLU A 37 19.63 5.97 -14.71
CA GLU A 37 18.94 7.00 -13.93
C GLU A 37 19.51 7.15 -12.52
N ARG A 38 20.06 6.09 -11.94
CA ARG A 38 20.53 6.04 -10.54
C ARG A 38 21.94 5.53 -10.37
N ARG A 39 22.62 5.14 -11.46
CA ARG A 39 24.05 4.75 -11.45
C ARG A 39 24.35 3.58 -10.51
N VAL A 40 23.41 2.65 -10.36
CA VAL A 40 23.70 1.37 -9.68
C VAL A 40 24.70 0.55 -10.49
N SER A 41 25.51 -0.27 -9.82
CA SER A 41 26.54 -1.09 -10.48
C SER A 41 25.97 -2.41 -11.01
N ASP A 42 26.69 -3.09 -11.91
CA ASP A 42 26.35 -4.45 -12.34
C ASP A 42 26.28 -5.42 -11.16
N GLY A 43 27.23 -5.31 -10.22
CA GLY A 43 27.26 -6.14 -9.02
C GLY A 43 26.04 -5.93 -8.10
N TRP A 44 25.47 -4.72 -8.10
CA TRP A 44 24.22 -4.43 -7.40
C TRP A 44 23.05 -5.19 -8.05
N ILE A 45 22.93 -5.12 -9.38
CA ILE A 45 21.88 -5.81 -10.14
C ILE A 45 22.01 -7.34 -9.94
N GLU A 46 23.22 -7.89 -10.06
CA GLU A 46 23.46 -9.33 -9.87
C GLU A 46 23.08 -9.78 -8.45
N LEU A 47 23.46 -9.02 -7.42
CA LEU A 47 23.10 -9.35 -6.04
C LEU A 47 21.58 -9.26 -5.82
N PHE A 48 20.93 -8.24 -6.38
CA PHE A 48 19.48 -8.11 -6.35
C PHE A 48 18.79 -9.33 -6.97
N ASP A 49 19.13 -9.70 -8.21
CA ASP A 49 18.48 -10.79 -8.93
C ASP A 49 18.66 -12.13 -8.21
N ARG A 50 19.89 -12.40 -7.73
CA ARG A 50 20.18 -13.61 -6.96
C ARG A 50 19.41 -13.66 -5.63
N ALA A 51 19.34 -12.54 -4.91
CA ALA A 51 18.59 -12.46 -3.66
C ALA A 51 17.09 -12.60 -3.89
N TYR A 52 16.55 -12.01 -4.95
CA TYR A 52 15.14 -12.12 -5.29
C TYR A 52 14.74 -13.56 -5.69
N ALA A 53 15.57 -14.22 -6.50
CA ALA A 53 15.37 -15.62 -6.85
C ALA A 53 15.45 -16.54 -5.61
N THR A 54 16.40 -16.27 -4.72
CA THR A 54 16.59 -17.03 -3.48
C THR A 54 15.43 -16.77 -2.50
N TYR A 55 14.89 -15.55 -2.45
CA TYR A 55 13.66 -15.22 -1.73
C TYR A 55 12.50 -16.08 -2.26
N TRP A 56 12.32 -16.15 -3.58
CA TRP A 56 11.23 -16.92 -4.19
C TRP A 56 11.29 -18.39 -3.80
N GLU A 57 12.47 -19.02 -3.96
CA GLU A 57 12.72 -20.41 -3.59
C GLU A 57 12.46 -20.66 -2.10
N ARG A 58 13.03 -19.81 -1.23
CA ARG A 58 12.95 -20.00 0.23
C ARG A 58 11.55 -19.74 0.76
N ALA A 59 10.85 -18.71 0.27
CA ALA A 59 9.48 -18.42 0.66
C ALA A 59 8.54 -19.54 0.24
N ALA A 60 8.65 -20.05 -1.00
CA ALA A 60 7.88 -21.22 -1.46
C ALA A 60 8.12 -22.45 -0.57
N TRP A 61 9.39 -22.74 -0.27
CA TRP A 61 9.75 -23.88 0.59
C TRP A 61 9.20 -23.76 2.01
N LEU A 62 9.23 -22.54 2.58
CA LEU A 62 8.73 -22.24 3.92
C LEU A 62 7.21 -22.33 3.96
N TYR A 63 6.52 -21.74 2.99
CA TYR A 63 5.07 -21.80 2.88
C TYR A 63 4.56 -23.23 2.75
N ALA A 64 5.16 -24.03 1.86
CA ALA A 64 4.77 -25.42 1.66
C ALA A 64 4.89 -26.28 2.93
N ARG A 65 5.80 -25.92 3.85
CA ARG A 65 5.98 -26.64 5.13
C ARG A 65 5.17 -26.05 6.26
N ALA A 66 5.07 -24.73 6.35
CA ALA A 66 4.49 -24.01 7.47
C ALA A 66 3.53 -22.91 6.98
N PRO A 67 2.42 -23.26 6.31
CA PRO A 67 1.54 -22.29 5.65
C PRO A 67 0.75 -21.42 6.62
N GLU A 68 0.64 -21.83 7.89
CA GLU A 68 0.04 -21.01 8.96
C GLU A 68 1.00 -19.95 9.50
N THR A 69 2.30 -20.09 9.24
CA THR A 69 3.32 -19.14 9.67
C THR A 69 3.77 -18.30 8.50
N TRP A 70 4.16 -18.92 7.39
CA TRP A 70 4.79 -18.27 6.23
C TRP A 70 3.79 -17.97 5.13
N PHE A 71 4.19 -17.10 4.22
CA PHE A 71 3.38 -16.67 3.09
C PHE A 71 3.95 -17.23 1.79
N PRO A 72 3.12 -17.51 0.78
CA PRO A 72 3.63 -17.86 -0.54
C PRO A 72 4.41 -16.69 -1.14
N PRO A 73 5.43 -16.96 -1.97
CA PRO A 73 6.15 -15.90 -2.65
C PRO A 73 5.21 -15.17 -3.60
N ARG A 74 5.33 -13.85 -3.63
CA ARG A 74 4.66 -12.99 -4.59
C ARG A 74 5.58 -11.90 -5.09
N ARG A 75 5.22 -11.33 -6.24
CA ARG A 75 5.80 -10.09 -6.72
C ARG A 75 5.22 -8.93 -5.93
N GLN A 76 5.98 -7.87 -5.77
CA GLN A 76 5.51 -6.68 -5.09
C GLN A 76 6.21 -5.45 -5.67
N ASN A 77 5.53 -4.30 -5.67
CA ASN A 77 6.22 -3.05 -5.97
C ASN A 77 7.31 -2.83 -4.91
N LEU A 78 8.57 -2.77 -5.32
CA LEU A 78 9.69 -2.53 -4.40
C LEU A 78 10.03 -1.05 -4.40
N ALA A 79 9.90 -0.42 -3.24
CA ALA A 79 10.29 0.95 -2.99
C ALA A 79 11.75 0.94 -2.50
N LEU A 80 12.68 1.16 -3.42
CA LEU A 80 14.12 1.16 -3.20
C LEU A 80 14.59 2.55 -2.77
N VAL A 81 14.96 2.68 -1.51
CA VAL A 81 15.40 3.93 -0.89
C VAL A 81 16.87 4.16 -1.18
N LEU A 82 17.18 5.29 -1.80
CA LEU A 82 18.55 5.68 -2.17
C LEU A 82 19.15 6.69 -1.18
N GLU A 83 18.31 7.55 -0.59
CA GLU A 83 18.70 8.55 0.42
C GLU A 83 17.92 8.28 1.73
N PRO A 84 18.39 7.36 2.59
CA PRO A 84 17.67 6.91 3.79
C PRO A 84 17.41 8.03 4.80
N GLU A 85 18.34 8.98 4.94
CA GLU A 85 18.24 10.13 5.84
C GLU A 85 17.16 11.14 5.44
N ARG A 86 16.71 11.11 4.18
CA ARG A 86 15.68 12.01 3.64
C ARG A 86 14.35 11.30 3.38
N THR A 87 14.31 9.99 3.54
CA THR A 87 13.11 9.18 3.30
C THR A 87 12.51 8.71 4.60
N ARG A 88 11.20 8.91 4.78
CA ARG A 88 10.49 8.46 5.98
C ARG A 88 10.67 6.96 6.20
N PRO A 89 11.26 6.50 7.33
CA PRO A 89 11.42 5.09 7.63
C PRO A 89 10.08 4.36 7.67
N TYR A 90 10.06 3.12 7.15
CA TYR A 90 8.89 2.24 7.13
C TYR A 90 7.68 2.78 6.34
N TYR A 91 7.90 3.78 5.49
CA TYR A 91 6.89 4.30 4.58
C TYR A 91 6.53 3.27 3.50
N GLN A 92 5.24 3.20 3.15
CA GLN A 92 4.74 2.40 2.05
C GLN A 92 4.07 3.33 1.03
N PRO A 93 4.72 3.58 -0.13
CA PRO A 93 4.12 4.37 -1.21
C PRO A 93 2.75 3.82 -1.62
N PHE A 94 2.61 2.50 -1.66
CA PHE A 94 1.37 1.82 -2.02
C PHE A 94 0.99 0.90 -0.86
N HIS A 95 -0.08 1.27 -0.16
CA HIS A 95 -0.46 0.62 1.09
C HIS A 95 -0.72 -0.88 0.88
N LYS A 96 -0.02 -1.76 1.62
CA LYS A 96 -0.06 -3.24 1.46
C LYS A 96 0.38 -3.80 0.10
N SER A 97 0.63 -2.95 -0.89
CA SER A 97 1.09 -3.27 -2.25
C SER A 97 2.49 -2.75 -2.55
N SER A 98 3.28 -2.44 -1.52
CA SER A 98 4.70 -2.13 -1.66
C SER A 98 5.54 -2.65 -0.50
N TRP A 99 6.79 -2.98 -0.81
CA TRP A 99 7.83 -3.26 0.19
C TRP A 99 8.89 -2.17 0.16
N MET A 100 9.28 -1.68 1.33
CA MET A 100 10.38 -0.73 1.46
C MET A 100 11.68 -1.48 1.72
N LEU A 101 12.67 -1.23 0.87
CA LEU A 101 14.02 -1.78 0.94
C LEU A 101 15.02 -0.64 0.74
N TYR A 102 16.26 -0.82 1.18
CA TYR A 102 17.30 0.18 1.00
C TYR A 102 18.26 -0.26 -0.11
N ALA A 103 18.80 0.70 -0.85
CA ALA A 103 19.80 0.39 -1.88
C ALA A 103 21.00 -0.38 -1.32
N SER A 104 21.37 -0.11 -0.07
CA SER A 104 22.44 -0.83 0.63
C SER A 104 22.14 -2.31 0.88
N ASP A 105 20.87 -2.75 0.79
CA ASP A 105 20.53 -4.18 0.92
C ASP A 105 21.13 -5.01 -0.22
N PHE A 106 21.40 -4.38 -1.37
CA PHE A 106 21.89 -5.03 -2.58
C PHE A 106 23.25 -4.50 -3.03
N ASP A 107 23.91 -3.69 -2.23
CA ASP A 107 25.28 -3.27 -2.46
C ASP A 107 26.26 -4.37 -2.00
N PRO A 108 27.08 -4.97 -2.89
CA PRO A 108 28.02 -6.02 -2.51
C PRO A 108 29.06 -5.59 -1.45
N GLU A 109 29.38 -4.30 -1.35
CA GLU A 109 30.35 -3.79 -0.37
C GLU A 109 29.79 -3.78 1.06
N THR A 110 28.47 -3.65 1.21
CA THR A 110 27.80 -3.52 2.51
C THR A 110 26.79 -4.63 2.81
N SER A 111 26.45 -5.46 1.84
CA SER A 111 25.50 -6.58 1.95
C SER A 111 25.97 -7.83 1.21
N ASN A 112 25.25 -8.93 1.37
CA ASN A 112 25.47 -10.20 0.68
C ASN A 112 24.13 -10.90 0.43
N LEU A 113 24.19 -12.07 -0.21
CA LEU A 113 23.00 -12.85 -0.60
C LEU A 113 22.07 -13.12 0.59
N GLU A 114 22.62 -13.50 1.75
CA GLU A 114 21.83 -13.90 2.91
C GLU A 114 21.13 -12.72 3.58
N HIS A 115 21.83 -11.59 3.70
CA HIS A 115 21.21 -10.36 4.20
C HIS A 115 20.15 -9.84 3.24
N ALA A 116 20.47 -9.68 1.94
CA ALA A 116 19.53 -9.22 0.93
C ALA A 116 18.26 -10.08 0.86
N THR A 117 18.42 -11.41 0.85
CA THR A 117 17.28 -12.35 0.84
C THR A 117 16.43 -12.23 2.11
N TYR A 118 17.07 -12.10 3.28
CA TYR A 118 16.33 -11.92 4.52
C TYR A 118 15.56 -10.59 4.55
N GLN A 119 16.13 -9.51 3.99
CA GLN A 119 15.44 -8.21 3.92
C GLN A 119 14.16 -8.29 3.09
N LEU A 120 14.12 -9.08 2.00
CA LEU A 120 12.90 -9.32 1.22
C LEU A 120 11.82 -10.04 2.05
N LEU A 121 12.19 -11.12 2.76
CA LEU A 121 11.27 -11.84 3.65
C LEU A 121 10.78 -10.95 4.81
N HIS A 122 11.69 -10.16 5.37
CA HIS A 122 11.40 -9.22 6.44
C HIS A 122 10.48 -8.10 5.97
N ALA A 123 10.66 -7.57 4.76
CA ALA A 123 9.82 -6.51 4.23
C ALA A 123 8.35 -6.96 4.06
N GLU A 124 8.10 -8.20 3.63
CA GLU A 124 6.74 -8.77 3.59
C GLU A 124 6.12 -8.82 5.01
N ARG A 125 6.88 -9.29 6.01
CA ARG A 125 6.44 -9.32 7.41
C ARG A 125 6.18 -7.94 8.00
N LEU A 126 7.06 -7.00 7.73
CA LEU A 126 6.92 -5.64 8.20
C LEU A 126 5.71 -4.98 7.53
N SER A 127 5.45 -5.29 6.26
CA SER A 127 4.34 -4.72 5.53
C SER A 127 2.98 -5.13 6.07
N THR A 128 2.88 -6.34 6.62
CA THR A 128 1.67 -6.92 7.19
C THR A 128 1.50 -6.58 8.66
N SER A 129 2.56 -6.70 9.48
CA SER A 129 2.50 -6.46 10.93
C SER A 129 2.58 -4.99 11.33
N ARG A 130 3.25 -4.15 10.52
CA ARG A 130 3.60 -2.75 10.85
C ARG A 130 4.33 -2.57 12.19
N ASP A 131 5.00 -3.62 12.68
CA ASP A 131 5.79 -3.59 13.92
C ASP A 131 7.13 -4.31 13.65
N MET A 132 8.23 -3.55 13.75
CA MET A 132 9.60 -4.05 13.54
C MET A 132 9.91 -5.28 14.40
N ALA A 133 9.53 -5.26 15.68
CA ALA A 133 9.80 -6.37 16.57
C ALA A 133 8.97 -7.60 16.18
N MET A 134 7.68 -7.42 15.87
CA MET A 134 6.84 -8.53 15.42
C MET A 134 7.32 -9.12 14.09
N ALA A 135 7.74 -8.29 13.14
CA ALA A 135 8.30 -8.73 11.88
C ALA A 135 9.56 -9.60 12.08
N ILE A 136 10.44 -9.22 13.01
CA ILE A 136 11.63 -10.01 13.37
C ILE A 136 11.24 -11.31 14.07
N ILE A 137 10.36 -11.28 15.08
CA ILE A 137 9.96 -12.46 15.86
C ILE A 137 9.27 -13.50 14.96
N CYS A 138 8.30 -13.07 14.14
CA CYS A 138 7.63 -13.94 13.18
C CYS A 138 8.59 -14.45 12.08
N GLY A 139 9.70 -13.72 11.84
CA GLY A 139 10.76 -14.12 10.94
C GLY A 139 11.81 -15.07 11.55
N MET A 140 11.87 -15.26 12.87
CA MET A 140 12.92 -16.06 13.52
C MET A 140 12.94 -17.52 13.07
N SER A 141 11.78 -18.08 12.73
CA SER A 141 11.68 -19.47 12.27
C SER A 141 12.42 -19.74 10.95
N TYR A 142 12.71 -18.70 10.17
CA TYR A 142 13.55 -18.75 8.98
C TYR A 142 14.93 -19.34 9.28
N TRP A 143 15.54 -18.89 10.37
CA TRP A 143 16.92 -19.23 10.73
C TRP A 143 17.07 -20.65 11.29
N LEU A 144 15.98 -21.32 11.65
CA LEU A 144 16.01 -22.69 12.18
C LEU A 144 16.39 -23.73 11.13
N VAL A 145 16.21 -23.38 9.87
CA VAL A 145 16.36 -24.26 8.70
C VAL A 145 17.43 -23.75 7.74
N ARG A 146 18.29 -22.84 8.21
CA ARG A 146 19.49 -22.35 7.51
C ARG A 146 20.73 -23.05 8.04
N SER A 147 21.68 -23.28 7.14
CA SER A 147 23.00 -23.82 7.45
C SER A 147 23.83 -22.83 8.28
N ASP A 148 24.89 -23.34 8.92
CA ASP A 148 25.81 -22.50 9.69
C ASP A 148 26.44 -21.40 8.82
N ALA A 149 26.86 -21.72 7.61
CA ALA A 149 27.47 -20.76 6.69
C ALA A 149 26.51 -19.65 6.25
N GLU A 150 25.24 -19.97 5.98
CA GLU A 150 24.23 -18.96 5.63
C GLU A 150 23.97 -18.01 6.83
N VAL A 151 23.93 -18.56 8.03
CA VAL A 151 23.73 -17.80 9.26
C VAL A 151 24.91 -16.89 9.56
N GLU A 152 26.13 -17.40 9.43
CA GLU A 152 27.36 -16.61 9.60
C GLU A 152 27.43 -15.46 8.59
N ALA A 153 27.12 -15.73 7.32
CA ALA A 153 27.07 -14.72 6.27
C ALA A 153 26.03 -13.62 6.58
N PHE A 154 24.84 -13.98 7.08
CA PHE A 154 23.86 -12.99 7.53
C PHE A 154 24.41 -12.15 8.69
N VAL A 155 24.95 -12.78 9.73
CA VAL A 155 25.47 -12.10 10.94
C VAL A 155 26.56 -11.10 10.56
N GLU A 156 27.47 -11.48 9.66
CA GLU A 156 28.51 -10.58 9.16
C GLU A 156 27.92 -9.37 8.44
N ALA A 157 27.03 -9.59 7.46
CA ALA A 157 26.39 -8.52 6.71
C ALA A 157 25.52 -7.60 7.56
N ALA A 158 24.73 -8.15 8.49
CA ALA A 158 23.89 -7.37 9.41
C ALA A 158 24.71 -6.38 10.25
N ARG A 159 25.97 -6.71 10.59
CA ARG A 159 26.86 -5.86 11.38
C ARG A 159 27.53 -4.74 10.59
N ARG A 160 27.73 -4.91 9.28
CA ARG A 160 28.32 -3.88 8.39
C ARG A 160 27.27 -3.05 7.65
N SER A 161 26.01 -3.44 7.70
CA SER A 161 24.90 -2.78 7.01
C SER A 161 24.78 -1.30 7.44
N PRO A 162 24.75 -0.34 6.49
CA PRO A 162 24.59 1.09 6.79
C PRO A 162 23.11 1.50 6.92
N ARG A 163 22.18 0.55 6.97
CA ARG A 163 20.75 0.86 7.08
C ARG A 163 20.46 1.73 8.31
N PRO A 164 19.46 2.63 8.23
CA PRO A 164 19.05 3.42 9.40
C PRO A 164 18.62 2.59 10.60
N ASP A 165 18.08 1.39 10.36
CA ASP A 165 17.59 0.41 11.32
C ASP A 165 18.57 -0.76 11.57
N ALA A 166 19.84 -0.63 11.15
CA ALA A 166 20.86 -1.68 11.28
C ALA A 166 21.03 -2.22 12.71
N ALA A 167 20.79 -1.39 13.74
CA ALA A 167 20.82 -1.81 15.13
C ALA A 167 19.86 -2.99 15.43
N ALA A 168 18.66 -2.99 14.83
CA ALA A 168 17.69 -4.06 15.02
C ALA A 168 18.20 -5.40 14.45
N PHE A 169 18.84 -5.36 13.27
CA PHE A 169 19.45 -6.53 12.66
C PHE A 169 20.74 -6.97 13.36
N GLY A 170 21.50 -6.03 13.92
CA GLY A 170 22.62 -6.32 14.82
C GLY A 170 22.17 -7.10 16.05
N ARG A 171 21.04 -6.72 16.68
CA ARG A 171 20.47 -7.48 17.80
C ARG A 171 19.99 -8.86 17.38
N LEU A 172 19.39 -9.00 16.20
CA LEU A 172 19.02 -10.32 15.67
C LEU A 172 20.26 -11.19 15.43
N ALA A 173 21.34 -10.60 14.90
CA ALA A 173 22.61 -11.28 14.70
C ALA A 173 23.22 -11.76 16.03
N ASP A 174 23.19 -10.93 17.08
CA ASP A 174 23.65 -11.32 18.41
C ASP A 174 22.72 -12.35 19.09
N ALA A 175 21.44 -12.35 18.75
CA ALA A 175 20.46 -13.32 19.23
C ALA A 175 20.57 -14.69 18.55
N MET A 176 21.25 -14.77 17.42
CA MET A 176 21.29 -15.95 16.56
C MET A 176 21.65 -17.28 17.27
N PRO A 177 22.62 -17.31 18.23
CA PRO A 177 22.96 -18.55 18.93
C PRO A 177 21.78 -19.20 19.65
N TRP A 178 20.87 -18.41 20.23
CA TRP A 178 19.69 -18.95 20.92
C TRP A 178 18.44 -18.97 20.05
N VAL A 179 18.33 -18.09 19.04
CA VAL A 179 17.29 -18.18 18.01
C VAL A 179 17.37 -19.53 17.31
N ARG A 180 18.56 -20.04 17.02
CA ARG A 180 18.74 -21.38 16.46
C ARG A 180 18.45 -22.54 17.43
N ALA A 181 18.17 -22.27 18.69
CA ALA A 181 17.73 -23.29 19.64
C ALA A 181 16.21 -23.30 19.84
N LEU A 182 15.48 -22.40 19.16
CA LEU A 182 14.02 -22.36 19.23
C LEU A 182 13.39 -23.58 18.55
N VAL A 183 12.16 -23.87 18.97
CA VAL A 183 11.33 -24.93 18.40
C VAL A 183 10.20 -24.28 17.60
N HIS A 184 9.87 -24.86 16.44
CA HIS A 184 8.79 -24.41 15.58
C HIS A 184 8.06 -25.62 15.01
N ASP A 185 6.75 -25.68 15.16
CA ASP A 185 5.94 -26.71 14.51
C ASP A 185 5.44 -26.17 13.15
N PRO A 186 5.84 -26.73 11.99
CA PRO A 186 6.57 -27.99 11.76
C PRO A 186 8.04 -27.87 11.33
N LEU A 187 8.60 -26.67 11.19
CA LEU A 187 9.96 -26.47 10.64
C LEU A 187 11.07 -27.10 11.48
N ARG A 188 10.90 -27.15 12.80
CA ARG A 188 11.80 -27.79 13.76
C ARG A 188 10.99 -28.25 14.97
N PRO A 189 10.29 -29.40 14.87
CA PRO A 189 9.39 -29.86 15.91
C PRO A 189 10.18 -30.26 17.18
N PRO A 190 9.54 -30.26 18.36
CA PRO A 190 10.17 -30.73 19.58
C PRO A 190 10.57 -32.22 19.45
N ALA A 191 11.70 -32.59 20.04
CA ALA A 191 12.22 -33.96 19.96
C ALA A 191 11.30 -35.03 20.59
N SER A 192 10.47 -34.63 21.55
CA SER A 192 9.43 -35.48 22.16
C SER A 192 8.27 -34.65 22.71
N LYS A 193 7.16 -35.31 23.06
CA LYS A 193 6.00 -34.64 23.71
C LYS A 193 6.36 -34.09 25.09
N GLU A 194 7.22 -34.78 25.83
CA GLU A 194 7.73 -34.35 27.13
C GLU A 194 8.60 -33.11 26.99
N ALA A 195 9.45 -33.05 25.95
CA ALA A 195 10.22 -31.85 25.63
C ALA A 195 9.31 -30.66 25.29
N ALA A 196 8.16 -30.91 24.65
CA ALA A 196 7.17 -29.89 24.36
C ALA A 196 6.44 -29.36 25.61
N ALA A 197 6.23 -30.20 26.63
CA ALA A 197 5.45 -29.86 27.83
C ALA A 197 6.08 -28.74 28.69
N GLY A 198 7.39 -28.54 28.58
CA GLY A 198 8.11 -27.47 29.28
C GLY A 198 8.20 -26.15 28.51
N LEU A 199 7.73 -26.10 27.26
CA LEU A 199 7.86 -24.93 26.38
C LEU A 199 6.61 -24.06 26.42
N ARG A 200 6.82 -22.76 26.30
CA ARG A 200 5.76 -21.75 26.19
C ARG A 200 5.55 -21.38 24.73
N PRO A 201 4.30 -21.34 24.23
CA PRO A 201 4.03 -20.94 22.86
C PRO A 201 4.09 -19.42 22.70
N ILE A 202 4.64 -18.97 21.57
CA ILE A 202 4.49 -17.63 21.02
C ILE A 202 3.58 -17.78 19.81
N LYS A 203 2.28 -17.52 20.02
CA LYS A 203 1.23 -17.90 19.07
C LYS A 203 1.42 -17.23 17.71
N GLU A 204 1.81 -15.96 17.72
CA GLU A 204 1.97 -15.10 16.55
C GLU A 204 3.09 -15.58 15.63
N ALA A 205 4.10 -16.27 16.17
CA ALA A 205 5.24 -16.79 15.40
C ALA A 205 5.25 -18.32 15.28
N ARG A 206 4.26 -19.01 15.88
CA ARG A 206 4.23 -20.48 16.03
C ARG A 206 5.54 -21.05 16.58
N LEU A 207 6.19 -20.28 17.44
CA LEU A 207 7.42 -20.65 18.12
C LEU A 207 7.12 -21.22 19.50
N TYR A 208 7.98 -22.10 19.97
CA TYR A 208 7.98 -22.63 21.32
C TYR A 208 9.32 -22.31 21.97
N VAL A 209 9.26 -21.75 23.17
CA VAL A 209 10.42 -21.23 23.89
C VAL A 209 10.48 -21.77 25.31
N ASP A 210 11.67 -22.03 25.82
CA ASP A 210 11.87 -22.33 27.24
C ASP A 210 11.81 -21.04 28.11
N ALA A 211 11.98 -21.19 29.42
CA ALA A 211 11.93 -20.06 30.35
C ALA A 211 13.07 -19.04 30.14
N GLU A 212 14.26 -19.50 29.75
CA GLU A 212 15.41 -18.62 29.50
C GLU A 212 15.23 -17.85 28.20
N GLN A 213 14.84 -18.54 27.12
CA GLN A 213 14.51 -17.95 25.83
C GLN A 213 13.34 -16.96 25.95
N ALA A 214 12.33 -17.26 26.76
CA ALA A 214 11.25 -16.32 27.07
C ALA A 214 11.77 -15.03 27.73
N ALA A 215 12.70 -15.12 28.69
CA ALA A 215 13.32 -13.95 29.33
C ALA A 215 14.18 -13.14 28.35
N ARG A 216 14.90 -13.82 27.44
CA ARG A 216 15.66 -13.15 26.37
C ARG A 216 14.73 -12.38 25.43
N LEU A 217 13.60 -12.96 25.04
CA LEU A 217 12.58 -12.28 24.23
C LEU A 217 11.96 -11.08 24.95
N GLN A 218 11.65 -11.20 26.24
CA GLN A 218 11.15 -10.08 27.06
C GLN A 218 12.10 -8.88 27.06
N THR A 219 13.40 -9.12 26.86
CA THR A 219 14.42 -8.06 26.73
C THR A 219 14.58 -7.58 25.28
N LEU A 220 14.59 -8.51 24.31
CA LEU A 220 14.81 -8.20 22.89
C LEU A 220 13.66 -7.37 22.30
N VAL A 221 12.41 -7.71 22.59
CA VAL A 221 11.24 -7.05 21.96
C VAL A 221 11.19 -5.54 22.24
N PRO A 222 11.30 -5.07 23.50
CA PRO A 222 11.37 -3.64 23.77
C PRO A 222 12.57 -2.96 23.11
N ALA A 223 13.73 -3.62 23.07
CA ALA A 223 14.94 -3.07 22.45
C ALA A 223 14.78 -2.87 20.93
N LEU A 224 14.16 -3.84 20.22
CA LEU A 224 13.86 -3.71 18.79
C LEU A 224 12.89 -2.56 18.50
N ARG A 225 11.85 -2.41 19.34
CA ARG A 225 10.90 -1.28 19.23
C ARG A 225 11.58 0.06 19.51
N GLN A 226 12.48 0.10 20.48
CA GLN A 226 13.27 1.30 20.79
C GLN A 226 14.19 1.67 19.62
N ASP A 227 14.87 0.70 19.01
CA ASP A 227 15.71 0.97 17.84
C ASP A 227 14.87 1.56 16.69
N ALA A 228 13.70 0.97 16.40
CA ALA A 228 12.80 1.46 15.37
C ALA A 228 12.28 2.89 15.66
N ALA A 229 11.91 3.17 16.91
CA ALA A 229 11.51 4.51 17.34
C ALA A 229 12.65 5.53 17.20
N ALA A 230 13.88 5.14 17.54
CA ALA A 230 15.06 6.00 17.40
C ALA A 230 15.37 6.33 15.93
N VAL A 231 15.11 5.40 14.99
CA VAL A 231 15.22 5.71 13.55
C VAL A 231 14.23 6.80 13.15
N MET A 232 12.96 6.66 13.55
CA MET A 232 11.93 7.63 13.24
C MET A 232 12.22 8.99 13.88
N GLU A 233 12.69 9.02 15.12
CA GLU A 233 13.07 10.26 15.80
C GLU A 233 14.22 10.99 15.09
N ARG A 234 15.29 10.28 14.70
CA ARG A 234 16.39 10.85 13.92
C ARG A 234 15.90 11.44 12.59
N TYR A 235 15.02 10.73 11.90
CA TYR A 235 14.42 11.21 10.65
C TYR A 235 13.62 12.50 10.88
N LEU A 236 12.74 12.54 11.89
CA LEU A 236 11.93 13.74 12.18
C LEU A 236 12.79 14.94 12.59
N GLN A 237 13.86 14.73 13.35
CA GLN A 237 14.84 15.77 13.68
C GLN A 237 15.55 16.32 12.43
N ALA A 238 15.94 15.42 11.51
CA ALA A 238 16.53 15.82 10.24
C ALA A 238 15.53 16.58 9.36
N SER A 239 14.27 16.13 9.31
CA SER A 239 13.20 16.77 8.55
C SER A 239 12.89 18.18 9.04
N ALA A 240 12.81 18.37 10.36
CA ALA A 240 12.52 19.66 10.99
C ALA A 240 13.60 20.73 10.71
N SER A 241 14.87 20.30 10.61
CA SER A 241 16.01 21.19 10.35
C SER A 241 16.36 21.32 8.86
N ALA A 242 15.70 20.56 7.99
CA ALA A 242 16.01 20.57 6.57
C ALA A 242 15.60 21.89 5.91
N PRO A 243 16.50 22.54 5.14
CA PRO A 243 16.16 23.77 4.46
C PRO A 243 15.13 23.53 3.34
N ALA A 244 14.28 24.52 3.13
CA ALA A 244 13.46 24.63 1.93
C ALA A 244 14.35 24.80 0.69
N THR A 245 13.88 24.32 -0.46
CA THR A 245 14.53 24.59 -1.76
C THR A 245 14.05 25.90 -2.36
N ASP A 246 12.83 26.34 -2.01
CA ASP A 246 12.32 27.66 -2.35
C ASP A 246 13.07 28.72 -1.51
N ILE A 247 13.76 29.63 -2.20
CA ILE A 247 14.58 30.68 -1.58
C ILE A 247 13.75 31.58 -0.66
N ALA A 248 12.50 31.90 -1.03
CA ALA A 248 11.64 32.76 -0.22
C ALA A 248 11.32 32.10 1.12
N VAL A 249 10.98 30.81 1.11
CA VAL A 249 10.71 30.03 2.33
C VAL A 249 12.00 29.79 3.13
N ALA A 250 13.11 29.51 2.46
CA ALA A 250 14.40 29.24 3.10
C ALA A 250 14.97 30.45 3.84
N MET A 251 14.69 31.67 3.37
CA MET A 251 15.13 32.93 4.00
C MET A 251 14.15 33.43 5.08
N SER A 252 12.99 32.78 5.22
CA SER A 252 11.97 33.18 6.18
C SER A 252 12.35 32.89 7.61
N ARG A 253 11.98 33.79 8.52
CA ARG A 253 12.06 33.54 9.97
C ARG A 253 10.88 32.73 10.49
N CYS A 254 9.76 32.75 9.75
CA CYS A 254 8.52 32.06 10.10
C CYS A 254 8.03 31.31 8.84
N PRO A 255 8.60 30.13 8.49
CA PRO A 255 8.21 29.42 7.29
C PRO A 255 6.71 29.11 7.19
N GLY A 256 6.04 28.87 8.33
CA GLY A 256 4.59 28.70 8.40
C GLY A 256 3.78 29.90 7.90
N ASP A 257 4.30 31.12 8.05
CA ASP A 257 3.64 32.34 7.54
C ASP A 257 3.54 32.33 6.01
N HIS A 258 4.51 31.74 5.30
CA HIS A 258 4.44 31.62 3.85
C HIS A 258 3.28 30.73 3.38
N VAL A 259 2.90 29.71 4.17
CA VAL A 259 1.74 28.88 3.84
C VAL A 259 0.46 29.70 4.01
N ALA A 260 0.34 30.40 5.14
CA ALA A 260 -0.81 31.25 5.44
C ALA A 260 -0.97 32.41 4.44
N GLU A 261 0.12 33.10 4.08
CA GLU A 261 0.14 34.16 3.08
C GLU A 261 -0.27 33.65 1.71
N TRP A 262 0.30 32.51 1.29
CA TRP A 262 -0.05 31.90 0.01
C TRP A 262 -1.53 31.53 -0.06
N LEU A 263 -2.09 30.94 1.01
CA LEU A 263 -3.52 30.61 1.09
C LEU A 263 -4.41 31.86 1.01
N ALA A 264 -4.07 32.93 1.74
CA ALA A 264 -4.83 34.18 1.72
C ALA A 264 -4.82 34.86 0.34
N GLU A 265 -3.69 34.80 -0.36
CA GLU A 265 -3.49 35.37 -1.69
C GLU A 265 -4.18 34.54 -2.78
N HIS A 266 -3.91 33.23 -2.83
CA HIS A 266 -4.31 32.36 -3.95
C HIS A 266 -5.70 31.74 -3.76
N ARG A 267 -6.20 31.71 -2.52
CA ARG A 267 -7.54 31.22 -2.14
C ARG A 267 -7.91 29.89 -2.81
N PRO A 268 -7.06 28.85 -2.70
CA PRO A 268 -7.41 27.55 -3.26
C PRO A 268 -8.70 27.01 -2.62
N PRO A 269 -9.55 26.28 -3.38
CA PRO A 269 -10.79 25.70 -2.87
C PRO A 269 -10.50 24.46 -1.98
N VAL A 270 -9.91 24.69 -0.80
CA VAL A 270 -9.56 23.67 0.19
C VAL A 270 -9.82 24.21 1.60
N LEU A 271 -10.41 23.42 2.49
CA LEU A 271 -10.54 23.73 3.90
C LEU A 271 -9.37 23.10 4.66
N VAL A 272 -8.71 23.81 5.57
CA VAL A 272 -7.64 23.22 6.40
C VAL A 272 -8.15 23.04 7.83
N VAL A 273 -7.99 21.83 8.37
CA VAL A 273 -8.46 21.48 9.73
C VAL A 273 -7.36 20.84 10.58
N ASP A 274 -7.51 20.92 11.91
CA ASP A 274 -6.64 20.25 12.89
C ASP A 274 -7.07 18.80 13.18
N GLU A 275 -6.38 18.13 14.11
CA GLU A 275 -6.70 16.78 14.59
C GLU A 275 -8.07 16.62 15.27
N HIS A 276 -8.74 17.72 15.59
CA HIS A 276 -10.05 17.77 16.22
C HIS A 276 -11.11 18.31 15.26
N GLU A 277 -10.80 18.36 13.95
CA GLU A 277 -11.65 18.88 12.89
C GLU A 277 -11.99 20.37 13.03
N HIS A 278 -11.28 21.11 13.87
CA HIS A 278 -11.43 22.55 13.94
C HIS A 278 -10.83 23.21 12.70
N THR A 279 -11.60 24.12 12.09
CA THR A 279 -11.14 24.90 10.95
C THR A 279 -9.98 25.82 11.34
N LEU A 280 -8.82 25.59 10.72
CA LEU A 280 -7.64 26.44 10.83
C LEU A 280 -7.58 27.50 9.73
N TRP A 281 -8.07 27.17 8.53
CA TRP A 281 -8.20 28.11 7.41
C TRP A 281 -9.40 27.77 6.52
N ASP A 282 -10.07 28.80 6.03
CA ASP A 282 -11.27 28.71 5.19
C ASP A 282 -11.16 29.62 3.95
N PRO A 283 -11.35 29.09 2.73
CA PRO A 283 -11.25 29.88 1.50
C PRO A 283 -12.32 30.97 1.38
N GLU A 284 -13.44 30.86 2.11
CA GLU A 284 -14.47 31.89 2.17
C GLU A 284 -14.12 33.05 3.13
N ARG A 285 -13.14 32.84 4.02
CA ARG A 285 -12.63 33.86 4.95
C ARG A 285 -11.10 33.91 4.88
N PRO A 286 -10.55 34.20 3.69
CA PRO A 286 -9.13 34.01 3.40
C PRO A 286 -8.20 34.86 4.27
N GLU A 287 -8.69 35.96 4.83
CA GLU A 287 -7.97 36.82 5.76
C GLU A 287 -7.82 36.24 7.17
N ARG A 288 -8.61 35.23 7.55
CA ARG A 288 -8.56 34.59 8.88
C ARG A 288 -7.50 33.51 8.93
N VAL A 289 -6.25 33.94 9.09
CA VAL A 289 -5.08 33.05 9.08
C VAL A 289 -4.46 32.80 10.46
N ASP A 290 -4.93 33.46 11.51
CA ASP A 290 -4.27 33.41 12.83
C ASP A 290 -4.25 31.99 13.44
N ALA A 291 -5.35 31.25 13.29
CA ALA A 291 -5.42 29.86 13.76
C ALA A 291 -4.40 28.96 13.06
N LEU A 292 -4.31 29.08 11.73
CA LEU A 292 -3.31 28.36 10.93
C LEU A 292 -1.90 28.78 11.29
N ARG A 293 -1.61 30.09 11.43
CA ARG A 293 -0.28 30.57 11.84
C ARG A 293 0.16 30.00 13.17
N ASN A 294 -0.74 29.97 14.15
CA ASN A 294 -0.47 29.36 15.45
C ASN A 294 -0.18 27.86 15.33
N ALA A 295 -0.95 27.13 14.51
CA ALA A 295 -0.73 25.71 14.27
C ALA A 295 0.57 25.40 13.53
N LEU A 296 1.11 26.36 12.75
CA LEU A 296 2.33 26.22 11.96
C LEU A 296 3.54 26.97 12.54
N ALA A 297 3.45 27.49 13.77
CA ALA A 297 4.45 28.40 14.34
C ALA A 297 5.86 27.76 14.46
N GLU A 298 5.93 26.44 14.67
CA GLU A 298 7.18 25.70 14.88
C GLU A 298 7.61 24.88 13.65
N VAL A 299 6.95 25.07 12.50
CA VAL A 299 7.19 24.27 11.29
C VAL A 299 8.50 24.68 10.61
N GLY A 300 9.32 23.67 10.27
CA GLY A 300 10.57 23.87 9.53
C GLY A 300 10.36 24.27 8.07
N GLY A 301 11.39 24.85 7.45
CA GLY A 301 11.32 25.40 6.08
C GLY A 301 10.85 24.40 5.03
N ARG A 302 11.47 23.21 4.97
CA ARG A 302 11.09 22.16 4.01
C ARG A 302 9.67 21.65 4.22
N VAL A 303 9.25 21.53 5.48
CA VAL A 303 7.91 21.06 5.85
C VAL A 303 6.86 22.06 5.40
N ALA A 304 7.06 23.36 5.68
CA ALA A 304 6.17 24.43 5.22
C ALA A 304 6.06 24.47 3.69
N GLN A 305 7.19 24.32 2.97
CA GLN A 305 7.19 24.25 1.51
C GLN A 305 6.39 23.03 1.02
N SER A 306 6.60 21.86 1.62
CA SER A 306 5.87 20.64 1.25
C SER A 306 4.36 20.80 1.46
N LEU A 307 3.94 21.31 2.61
CA LEU A 307 2.52 21.54 2.92
C LEU A 307 1.89 22.51 1.92
N ARG A 308 2.56 23.61 1.57
CA ARG A 308 2.11 24.54 0.52
C ARG A 308 1.93 23.84 -0.82
N GLU A 309 2.87 22.96 -1.19
CA GLU A 309 2.81 22.20 -2.44
C GLU A 309 1.64 21.20 -2.46
N ASP A 310 1.34 20.55 -1.34
CA ASP A 310 0.21 19.62 -1.22
C ASP A 310 -1.13 20.38 -1.33
N LEU A 311 -1.28 21.50 -0.60
CA LEU A 311 -2.46 22.37 -0.68
C LEU A 311 -2.66 22.96 -2.08
N ARG A 312 -1.57 23.27 -2.78
CA ARG A 312 -1.62 23.69 -4.18
C ARG A 312 -2.17 22.60 -5.08
N VAL A 313 -1.74 21.35 -4.92
CA VAL A 313 -2.26 20.21 -5.69
C VAL A 313 -3.76 20.03 -5.45
N VAL A 314 -4.21 20.07 -4.19
CA VAL A 314 -5.65 20.01 -3.87
C VAL A 314 -6.42 21.14 -4.56
N GLY A 315 -5.91 22.36 -4.48
CA GLY A 315 -6.53 23.53 -5.09
C GLY A 315 -6.57 23.46 -6.63
N ASP A 316 -5.47 23.03 -7.26
CA ASP A 316 -5.35 22.90 -8.71
C ASP A 316 -6.32 21.82 -9.25
N ARG A 317 -6.35 20.64 -8.63
CA ARG A 317 -7.26 19.54 -9.02
C ARG A 317 -8.72 19.90 -8.79
N SER A 318 -9.04 20.51 -7.65
CA SER A 318 -10.40 20.97 -7.35
C SER A 318 -10.89 22.04 -8.34
N ARG A 319 -10.04 23.01 -8.69
CA ARG A 319 -10.36 23.99 -9.74
C ARG A 319 -10.58 23.33 -11.09
N ALA A 320 -9.75 22.35 -11.47
CA ALA A 320 -9.89 21.65 -12.74
C ALA A 320 -11.26 20.94 -12.86
N VAL A 321 -11.68 20.23 -11.81
CA VAL A 321 -13.00 19.59 -11.78
C VAL A 321 -14.10 20.64 -11.85
N LEU A 322 -14.10 21.62 -10.95
CA LEU A 322 -15.16 22.64 -10.88
C LEU A 322 -15.29 23.45 -12.18
N ALA A 323 -14.17 23.81 -12.81
CA ALA A 323 -14.16 24.55 -14.07
C ALA A 323 -14.65 23.73 -15.27
N SER A 324 -14.57 22.40 -15.18
CA SER A 324 -15.07 21.50 -16.23
C SER A 324 -16.58 21.28 -16.18
N LEU A 325 -17.25 21.59 -15.07
CA LEU A 325 -18.68 21.36 -14.91
C LEU A 325 -19.49 22.51 -15.53
N ARG A 326 -20.53 22.18 -16.32
CA ARG A 326 -21.47 23.19 -16.85
C ARG A 326 -22.30 23.86 -15.78
N ARG A 327 -22.62 23.11 -14.71
CA ARG A 327 -23.42 23.56 -13.57
C ARG A 327 -22.78 23.08 -12.25
N PRO A 328 -21.71 23.73 -11.77
CA PRO A 328 -21.07 23.34 -10.52
C PRO A 328 -22.03 23.40 -9.32
N ASP A 329 -23.00 24.32 -9.35
CA ASP A 329 -24.01 24.49 -8.30
C ASP A 329 -25.04 23.34 -8.21
N SER A 330 -25.09 22.43 -9.19
CA SER A 330 -25.94 21.24 -9.12
C SER A 330 -25.30 20.06 -8.40
N LEU A 331 -24.05 20.18 -7.95
CA LEU A 331 -23.46 19.19 -7.06
C LEU A 331 -24.19 19.19 -5.70
N PRO A 332 -24.46 18.01 -5.12
CA PRO A 332 -25.14 17.89 -3.83
C PRO A 332 -24.31 18.54 -2.72
N ARG A 333 -24.97 19.25 -1.80
CA ARG A 333 -24.31 19.94 -0.69
C ARG A 333 -24.21 19.11 0.58
N GLU A 334 -25.19 18.26 0.82
CA GLU A 334 -25.25 17.37 1.98
C GLU A 334 -25.07 15.94 1.49
N ARG A 335 -24.19 15.19 2.14
CA ARG A 335 -23.99 13.76 1.83
C ARG A 335 -24.18 12.90 3.08
N HIS A 336 -25.17 12.01 3.02
CA HIS A 336 -25.33 10.96 4.01
C HIS A 336 -24.42 9.79 3.63
N GLY A 337 -23.39 9.52 4.44
CA GLY A 337 -22.60 8.29 4.33
C GLY A 337 -21.20 8.40 3.68
N VAL A 338 -20.62 9.60 3.53
CA VAL A 338 -19.17 9.70 3.25
C VAL A 338 -18.37 9.62 4.53
N GLU A 339 -17.32 8.82 4.52
CA GLU A 339 -16.32 8.83 5.57
C GLU A 339 -15.50 10.12 5.47
N GLN A 340 -15.56 10.98 6.49
CA GLN A 340 -14.70 12.17 6.64
C GLN A 340 -13.33 11.76 7.21
N GLU A 341 -12.69 10.81 6.54
CA GLU A 341 -11.45 10.18 7.01
C GLU A 341 -10.34 10.26 5.94
N GLY A 342 -9.14 9.73 6.26
CA GLY A 342 -8.06 9.58 5.27
C GLY A 342 -7.24 10.84 4.98
N GLY A 343 -7.49 11.96 5.67
CA GLY A 343 -6.69 13.18 5.62
C GLY A 343 -7.01 14.13 4.44
N VAL A 344 -7.61 13.62 3.36
CA VAL A 344 -8.16 14.42 2.26
C VAL A 344 -9.52 13.86 1.88
N TYR A 345 -10.59 14.64 2.13
CA TYR A 345 -11.98 14.19 1.97
C TYR A 345 -12.90 15.35 1.56
N VAL A 346 -14.09 15.05 1.03
CA VAL A 346 -15.10 16.09 0.78
C VAL A 346 -15.80 16.52 2.07
N HIS A 347 -15.96 17.83 2.28
CA HIS A 347 -16.66 18.38 3.45
C HIS A 347 -18.15 18.00 3.44
N GLY A 348 -18.72 17.63 4.60
CA GLY A 348 -20.07 17.07 4.68
C GLY A 348 -21.20 17.96 4.16
N ASP A 349 -21.08 19.28 4.36
CA ASP A 349 -22.14 20.27 4.03
C ASP A 349 -21.69 21.32 2.99
N ARG A 350 -20.47 21.21 2.46
CA ARG A 350 -19.87 22.22 1.58
C ARG A 350 -19.17 21.51 0.43
N ASN A 351 -19.30 22.05 -0.77
CA ASN A 351 -18.59 21.57 -1.95
C ASN A 351 -17.13 22.04 -1.91
N LEU A 352 -16.38 21.52 -0.94
CA LEU A 352 -14.98 21.80 -0.68
C LEU A 352 -14.28 20.52 -0.28
N ILE A 353 -13.00 20.44 -0.62
CA ILE A 353 -12.11 19.40 -0.12
C ILE A 353 -11.51 19.87 1.19
N VAL A 354 -11.54 19.02 2.20
CA VAL A 354 -10.84 19.21 3.46
C VAL A 354 -9.45 18.59 3.36
N TYR A 355 -8.45 19.30 3.85
CA TYR A 355 -7.10 18.81 4.08
C TYR A 355 -6.81 18.84 5.58
N GLY A 356 -6.72 17.66 6.19
CA GLY A 356 -6.40 17.52 7.60
C GLY A 356 -4.89 17.61 7.86
N LEU A 357 -4.50 18.37 8.89
CA LEU A 357 -3.12 18.36 9.40
C LEU A 357 -2.81 17.12 10.25
N ALA A 358 -3.81 16.30 10.55
CA ALA A 358 -3.64 14.97 11.13
C ALA A 358 -4.02 13.92 10.09
N GLN A 359 -3.03 13.35 9.41
CA GLN A 359 -3.26 12.31 8.43
C GLN A 359 -2.85 10.94 8.98
N PRO A 360 -3.51 9.85 8.56
CA PRO A 360 -3.10 8.51 8.98
C PRO A 360 -1.63 8.23 8.61
N GLY A 361 -0.76 8.15 9.61
CA GLY A 361 0.65 7.83 9.43
C GLY A 361 1.53 8.97 8.90
N LEU A 362 1.03 10.21 8.81
CA LEU A 362 1.78 11.40 8.40
C LEU A 362 1.30 12.62 9.21
N ASP A 363 2.24 13.39 9.78
CA ASP A 363 1.94 14.70 10.37
C ASP A 363 2.61 15.78 9.50
N PRO A 364 1.88 16.45 8.59
CA PRO A 364 2.40 17.49 7.71
C PRO A 364 2.98 18.72 8.43
N ARG A 365 2.86 18.81 9.77
CA ARG A 365 3.53 19.85 10.58
C ARG A 365 4.94 19.44 10.99
N ARG A 366 5.24 18.14 11.03
CA ARG A 366 6.49 17.61 11.56
C ARG A 366 7.45 17.11 10.49
N GLU A 367 6.94 16.83 9.30
CA GLU A 367 7.73 16.28 8.21
C GLU A 367 7.19 16.71 6.85
N ALA A 368 8.08 16.76 5.85
CA ALA A 368 7.66 16.88 4.47
C ALA A 368 6.95 15.60 4.01
N ALA A 369 6.03 15.75 3.05
CA ALA A 369 5.33 14.63 2.46
C ALA A 369 6.34 13.63 1.87
N PRO A 370 6.22 12.33 2.22
CA PRO A 370 7.12 11.32 1.69
C PRO A 370 6.94 11.16 0.17
N PRO A 371 7.90 10.52 -0.53
CA PRO A 371 7.78 10.20 -1.95
C PRO A 371 6.41 9.61 -2.31
N TYR A 372 5.84 9.96 -3.45
CA TYR A 372 4.53 9.51 -3.98
C TYR A 372 3.29 9.96 -3.19
N HIS A 373 3.42 10.48 -1.95
CA HIS A 373 2.28 10.98 -1.19
C HIS A 373 1.51 12.06 -1.95
N ARG A 374 2.22 13.01 -2.56
CA ARG A 374 1.59 14.09 -3.33
C ARG A 374 0.81 13.60 -4.56
N LEU A 375 1.27 12.52 -5.20
CA LEU A 375 0.54 11.88 -6.29
C LEU A 375 -0.77 11.28 -5.78
N LEU A 376 -0.75 10.66 -4.59
CA LEU A 376 -1.95 10.17 -3.92
C LEU A 376 -2.89 11.29 -3.46
N VAL A 377 -2.37 12.43 -2.98
CA VAL A 377 -3.17 13.61 -2.65
C VAL A 377 -3.93 14.12 -3.87
N ALA A 378 -3.27 14.20 -5.03
CA ALA A 378 -3.92 14.57 -6.28
C ALA A 378 -5.05 13.60 -6.64
N ALA A 379 -4.75 12.29 -6.62
CA ALA A 379 -5.71 11.25 -6.94
C ALA A 379 -6.91 11.22 -5.98
N ARG A 380 -6.65 11.32 -4.67
CA ARG A 380 -7.70 11.35 -3.65
C ARG A 380 -8.58 12.59 -3.81
N THR A 381 -7.99 13.76 -4.04
CA THR A 381 -8.76 15.00 -4.29
C THR A 381 -9.78 14.81 -5.41
N VAL A 382 -9.34 14.25 -6.55
CA VAL A 382 -10.24 14.02 -7.68
C VAL A 382 -11.25 12.92 -7.40
N HIS A 383 -10.86 11.85 -6.71
CA HIS A 383 -11.75 10.77 -6.29
C HIS A 383 -12.91 11.29 -5.42
N GLU A 384 -12.62 12.16 -4.45
CA GLU A 384 -13.61 12.80 -3.58
C GLU A 384 -14.58 13.71 -4.35
N TRP A 385 -14.07 14.47 -5.33
CA TRP A 385 -14.95 15.18 -6.26
C TRP A 385 -15.77 14.23 -7.14
N GLY A 386 -15.20 13.07 -7.49
CA GLY A 386 -15.88 12.01 -8.22
C GLY A 386 -17.13 11.53 -7.51
N HIS A 387 -17.08 11.43 -6.18
CA HIS A 387 -18.25 11.06 -5.38
C HIS A 387 -19.38 12.08 -5.51
N LEU A 388 -19.07 13.38 -5.45
CA LEU A 388 -20.10 14.41 -5.66
C LEU A 388 -20.68 14.37 -7.09
N CYS A 389 -19.85 14.05 -8.08
CA CYS A 389 -20.29 13.91 -9.47
C CYS A 389 -21.16 12.66 -9.68
N GLU A 390 -20.86 11.56 -8.99
CA GLU A 390 -21.64 10.33 -9.00
C GLU A 390 -23.01 10.54 -8.36
N ASP A 391 -23.04 11.11 -7.15
CA ASP A 391 -24.30 11.48 -6.48
C ASP A 391 -25.15 12.46 -7.31
N ALA A 392 -24.52 13.34 -8.10
CA ALA A 392 -25.20 14.26 -9.01
C ALA A 392 -25.70 13.58 -10.32
N GLY A 393 -25.37 12.30 -10.53
CA GLY A 393 -25.72 11.54 -11.73
C GLY A 393 -24.86 11.88 -12.96
N PHE A 394 -23.72 12.57 -12.80
CA PHE A 394 -22.82 12.92 -13.91
C PHE A 394 -21.94 11.74 -14.35
N VAL A 395 -21.88 10.71 -13.52
CA VAL A 395 -21.27 9.43 -13.85
C VAL A 395 -22.18 8.34 -13.30
N GLY A 396 -22.62 7.43 -14.15
CA GLY A 396 -23.68 6.49 -13.78
C GLY A 396 -24.05 5.54 -14.90
N LEU A 397 -25.18 4.85 -14.75
CA LEU A 397 -25.73 3.96 -15.76
C LEU A 397 -26.61 4.77 -16.73
N PRO A 398 -26.23 4.89 -18.02
CA PRO A 398 -27.07 5.55 -19.01
C PRO A 398 -28.37 4.75 -19.24
N PRO A 399 -29.54 5.40 -19.42
CA PRO A 399 -30.81 4.70 -19.63
C PRO A 399 -30.79 3.71 -20.80
N GLU A 400 -30.07 4.04 -21.88
CA GLU A 400 -29.94 3.17 -23.05
C GLU A 400 -29.14 1.89 -22.80
N ARG A 401 -28.45 1.78 -21.66
CA ARG A 401 -27.65 0.60 -21.27
C ARG A 401 -28.30 -0.24 -20.18
N GLU A 402 -29.51 0.09 -19.72
CA GLU A 402 -30.22 -0.67 -18.67
C GLU A 402 -30.37 -2.16 -19.03
N GLU A 403 -30.78 -2.48 -20.26
CA GLU A 403 -30.91 -3.88 -20.69
C GLU A 403 -29.55 -4.60 -20.72
N GLN A 404 -28.50 -3.92 -21.15
CA GLN A 404 -27.14 -4.47 -21.15
C GLN A 404 -26.64 -4.71 -19.72
N HIS A 405 -26.95 -3.80 -18.80
CA HIS A 405 -26.60 -3.89 -17.39
C HIS A 405 -27.28 -5.08 -16.72
N GLU A 406 -28.58 -5.28 -16.93
CA GLU A 406 -29.28 -6.46 -16.39
C GLU A 406 -28.73 -7.78 -16.95
N ARG A 407 -28.38 -7.82 -18.25
CA ARG A 407 -27.68 -8.98 -18.83
C ARG A 407 -26.29 -9.18 -18.22
N ALA A 408 -25.56 -8.11 -17.91
CA ALA A 408 -24.25 -8.19 -17.29
C ALA A 408 -24.33 -8.70 -15.85
N LYS A 409 -25.34 -8.27 -15.07
CA LYS A 409 -25.64 -8.80 -13.73
C LYS A 409 -25.93 -10.31 -13.78
N GLN A 410 -26.76 -10.75 -14.72
CA GLN A 410 -27.01 -12.17 -14.97
C GLN A 410 -25.72 -12.92 -15.35
N GLY A 411 -24.83 -12.28 -16.11
CA GLY A 411 -23.51 -12.82 -16.45
C GLY A 411 -22.61 -13.05 -15.23
N VAL A 412 -22.61 -12.14 -14.25
CA VAL A 412 -21.89 -12.31 -12.98
C VAL A 412 -22.47 -13.50 -12.21
N ALA A 413 -23.80 -13.55 -12.06
CA ALA A 413 -24.46 -14.65 -11.37
C ALA A 413 -24.17 -16.00 -12.04
N ALA A 414 -24.24 -16.07 -13.38
CA ALA A 414 -23.93 -17.29 -14.13
C ALA A 414 -22.46 -17.73 -13.97
N ALA A 415 -21.51 -16.79 -13.90
CA ALA A 415 -20.10 -17.11 -13.66
C ALA A 415 -19.90 -17.73 -12.27
N VAL A 416 -20.59 -17.22 -11.25
CA VAL A 416 -20.58 -17.79 -9.89
C VAL A 416 -21.22 -19.18 -9.87
N GLU A 417 -22.36 -19.39 -10.52
CA GLU A 417 -22.99 -20.70 -10.57
C GLU A 417 -22.14 -21.75 -11.31
N ALA A 418 -21.50 -21.37 -12.42
CA ALA A 418 -20.55 -22.25 -13.11
C ALA A 418 -19.38 -22.64 -12.21
N MET A 419 -18.84 -21.67 -11.46
CA MET A 419 -17.79 -21.90 -10.47
C MET A 419 -18.24 -22.85 -9.36
N LEU A 420 -19.45 -22.72 -8.85
CA LEU A 420 -20.01 -23.62 -7.83
C LEU A 420 -20.30 -25.01 -8.37
N ALA A 421 -20.72 -25.14 -9.62
CA ALA A 421 -20.95 -26.43 -10.26
C ALA A 421 -19.67 -27.25 -10.44
N ALA A 422 -18.54 -26.57 -10.66
CA ALA A 422 -17.22 -27.20 -10.83
C ALA A 422 -16.38 -27.26 -9.55
N GLY A 423 -16.74 -26.48 -8.52
CA GLY A 423 -15.96 -26.32 -7.30
C GLY A 423 -16.04 -27.52 -6.34
N PRO A 424 -15.06 -27.69 -5.44
CA PRO A 424 -15.07 -28.75 -4.45
C PRO A 424 -16.16 -28.50 -3.38
N ALA A 425 -16.72 -29.58 -2.81
CA ALA A 425 -17.84 -29.50 -1.88
C ALA A 425 -17.64 -28.52 -0.68
N PRO A 426 -16.46 -28.44 -0.03
CA PRO A 426 -16.23 -27.48 1.05
C PRO A 426 -16.34 -26.02 0.61
N PHE A 427 -15.85 -25.69 -0.60
CA PHE A 427 -15.97 -24.36 -1.18
C PHE A 427 -17.43 -24.02 -1.45
N VAL A 428 -18.16 -24.95 -2.08
CA VAL A 428 -19.57 -24.78 -2.42
C VAL A 428 -20.42 -24.56 -1.17
N GLU A 429 -20.19 -25.33 -0.11
CA GLU A 429 -20.92 -25.17 1.15
C GLU A 429 -20.61 -23.84 1.84
N ALA A 430 -19.34 -23.42 1.86
CA ALA A 430 -18.95 -22.14 2.45
C ALA A 430 -19.61 -20.96 1.73
N VAL A 431 -19.57 -20.96 0.38
CA VAL A 431 -20.20 -19.91 -0.43
C VAL A 431 -21.72 -19.88 -0.24
N ARG A 432 -22.37 -21.06 -0.26
CA ARG A 432 -23.83 -21.15 -0.03
C ARG A 432 -24.21 -20.75 1.40
N SER A 433 -23.38 -21.02 2.39
CA SER A 433 -23.62 -20.58 3.77
C SER A 433 -23.61 -19.05 3.87
N ASP A 434 -22.57 -18.38 3.34
CA ASP A 434 -22.47 -16.91 3.34
C ASP A 434 -23.66 -16.28 2.59
N ALA A 435 -24.05 -16.86 1.45
CA ALA A 435 -25.24 -16.43 0.69
C ALA A 435 -26.55 -16.57 1.49
N ARG A 436 -26.76 -17.72 2.15
CA ARG A 436 -27.93 -17.95 3.01
C ARG A 436 -27.96 -17.00 4.20
N GLU A 437 -26.83 -16.74 4.85
CA GLU A 437 -26.71 -15.77 5.95
C GLU A 437 -27.09 -14.36 5.50
N ALA A 438 -26.78 -14.00 4.25
CA ALA A 438 -27.18 -12.74 3.64
C ALA A 438 -28.63 -12.73 3.09
N GLY A 439 -29.34 -13.87 3.09
CA GLY A 439 -30.68 -14.00 2.51
C GLY A 439 -30.71 -13.76 0.99
N ARG A 440 -29.70 -14.29 0.28
CA ARG A 440 -29.49 -14.14 -1.16
C ARG A 440 -29.07 -15.47 -1.78
N GLU A 441 -29.24 -15.61 -3.09
CA GLU A 441 -28.54 -16.64 -3.85
C GLU A 441 -27.05 -16.23 -4.06
N PRO A 442 -26.10 -17.18 -4.20
CA PRO A 442 -24.68 -16.85 -4.31
C PRO A 442 -24.35 -15.86 -5.44
N GLY A 443 -24.91 -16.07 -6.63
CA GLY A 443 -24.72 -15.16 -7.77
C GLY A 443 -25.27 -13.75 -7.52
N GLU A 444 -26.41 -13.66 -6.84
CA GLU A 444 -27.02 -12.36 -6.46
C GLU A 444 -26.16 -11.65 -5.42
N LEU A 445 -25.71 -12.36 -4.37
CA LEU A 445 -24.83 -11.81 -3.35
C LEU A 445 -23.53 -11.28 -3.95
N ALA A 446 -22.90 -12.03 -4.86
CA ALA A 446 -21.68 -11.57 -5.53
C ALA A 446 -21.92 -10.27 -6.32
N CYS A 447 -23.05 -10.19 -7.02
CA CYS A 447 -23.44 -8.99 -7.75
C CYS A 447 -23.70 -7.81 -6.82
N ASP A 448 -24.47 -8.00 -5.74
CA ASP A 448 -24.74 -6.98 -4.72
C ASP A 448 -23.44 -6.44 -4.09
N LEU A 449 -22.49 -7.33 -3.80
CA LEU A 449 -21.18 -6.95 -3.26
C LEU A 449 -20.36 -6.10 -4.23
N MET A 450 -20.35 -6.43 -5.51
CA MET A 450 -19.66 -5.63 -6.54
C MET A 450 -20.36 -4.29 -6.75
N LEU A 451 -21.69 -4.29 -6.87
CA LEU A 451 -22.49 -3.08 -7.07
C LEU A 451 -22.40 -2.12 -5.88
N GLY A 452 -22.31 -2.65 -4.65
CA GLY A 452 -22.10 -1.84 -3.45
C GLY A 452 -20.78 -1.06 -3.45
N ARG A 453 -19.78 -1.46 -4.26
CA ARG A 453 -18.53 -0.72 -4.45
C ARG A 453 -18.49 0.06 -5.76
N MET A 454 -19.50 -0.04 -6.60
CA MET A 454 -19.54 0.65 -7.90
C MET A 454 -19.31 2.17 -7.80
N PRO A 455 -19.83 2.90 -6.78
CA PRO A 455 -19.55 4.33 -6.63
C PRO A 455 -18.05 4.67 -6.69
N ASP A 456 -17.19 3.93 -5.97
CA ASP A 456 -15.74 4.16 -5.99
C ASP A 456 -15.14 3.96 -7.39
N TYR A 457 -15.61 2.96 -8.14
CA TYR A 457 -15.18 2.71 -9.52
C TYR A 457 -15.59 3.84 -10.45
N LEU A 458 -16.82 4.34 -10.32
CA LEU A 458 -17.31 5.48 -11.10
C LEU A 458 -16.49 6.74 -10.83
N CYS A 459 -16.12 6.98 -9.57
CA CYS A 459 -15.23 8.07 -9.19
C CYS A 459 -13.87 7.94 -9.88
N ASN A 460 -13.29 6.72 -9.89
CA ASN A 460 -12.02 6.46 -10.54
C ASN A 460 -12.10 6.53 -12.08
N MET A 461 -13.22 6.13 -12.67
CA MET A 461 -13.49 6.29 -14.10
C MET A 461 -13.51 7.77 -14.47
N LEU A 462 -14.18 8.61 -13.68
CA LEU A 462 -14.18 10.05 -13.87
C LEU A 462 -12.78 10.65 -13.63
N ALA A 463 -12.06 10.16 -12.63
CA ALA A 463 -10.75 10.69 -12.24
C ALA A 463 -9.71 10.65 -13.38
N ARG A 464 -9.82 9.69 -14.30
CA ARG A 464 -8.97 9.61 -15.50
C ARG A 464 -8.97 10.87 -16.37
N ARG A 465 -9.99 11.72 -16.24
CA ARG A 465 -10.10 12.98 -16.99
C ARG A 465 -9.21 14.09 -16.42
N TYR A 466 -8.82 13.99 -15.15
CA TYR A 466 -8.14 15.07 -14.41
C TYR A 466 -6.76 14.68 -13.87
N LEU A 467 -6.48 13.38 -13.77
CA LEU A 467 -5.22 12.88 -13.24
C LEU A 467 -4.17 12.72 -14.32
N GLU A 468 -2.94 13.13 -13.98
CA GLU A 468 -1.77 12.76 -14.77
C GLU A 468 -1.54 11.24 -14.68
N PRO A 469 -0.88 10.61 -15.67
CA PRO A 469 -0.61 9.18 -15.65
C PRO A 469 0.05 8.69 -14.36
N GLU A 470 1.02 9.44 -13.82
CA GLU A 470 1.73 9.09 -12.59
C GLU A 470 0.83 9.14 -11.34
N GLU A 471 -0.14 10.06 -11.31
CA GLU A 471 -1.11 10.20 -10.21
C GLU A 471 -2.12 9.04 -10.22
N LEU A 472 -2.61 8.68 -11.42
CA LEU A 472 -3.50 7.55 -11.60
C LEU A 472 -2.82 6.22 -11.23
N GLU A 473 -1.57 6.02 -11.67
CA GLU A 473 -0.80 4.82 -11.34
C GLU A 473 -0.55 4.68 -9.83
N ALA A 474 -0.21 5.77 -9.14
CA ALA A 474 -0.04 5.76 -7.70
C ALA A 474 -1.30 5.25 -6.99
N TYR A 475 -2.47 5.75 -7.41
CA TYR A 475 -3.75 5.41 -6.82
C TYR A 475 -4.19 3.98 -7.13
N VAL A 476 -4.11 3.56 -8.40
CA VAL A 476 -4.49 2.21 -8.83
C VAL A 476 -3.67 1.16 -8.09
N ARG A 477 -2.35 1.35 -8.00
CA ARG A 477 -1.44 0.42 -7.31
C ARG A 477 -1.66 0.40 -5.79
N ALA A 478 -2.07 1.51 -5.18
CA ALA A 478 -2.40 1.56 -3.75
C ALA A 478 -3.70 0.80 -3.40
N ASN A 479 -4.57 0.54 -4.37
CA ASN A 479 -5.89 -0.04 -4.13
C ASN A 479 -6.02 -1.53 -4.53
N VAL A 480 -4.95 -2.14 -5.06
CA VAL A 480 -4.92 -3.57 -5.42
C VAL A 480 -3.86 -4.28 -4.58
N TYR A 481 -4.28 -5.06 -3.59
CA TYR A 481 -3.40 -5.75 -2.65
C TYR A 481 -4.06 -7.03 -2.09
N THR A 482 -3.31 -7.80 -1.31
CA THR A 482 -3.83 -9.02 -0.67
C THR A 482 -4.71 -8.69 0.55
N HIS A 483 -5.92 -9.26 0.59
CA HIS A 483 -6.84 -9.15 1.74
C HIS A 483 -6.60 -10.25 2.77
N PHE A 484 -5.46 -10.17 3.45
CA PHE A 484 -5.11 -11.11 4.52
C PHE A 484 -6.16 -11.13 5.64
N GLY A 485 -6.56 -12.32 6.07
CA GLY A 485 -7.56 -12.55 7.12
C GLY A 485 -9.01 -12.59 6.63
N GLU A 486 -9.26 -12.34 5.34
CA GLU A 486 -10.60 -12.40 4.73
C GLU A 486 -10.87 -13.76 4.04
N GLU A 487 -9.96 -14.74 4.16
CA GLU A 487 -10.04 -16.04 3.48
C GLU A 487 -11.26 -16.88 3.91
N GLY A 488 -11.79 -16.60 5.11
CA GLY A 488 -12.99 -17.25 5.64
C GLY A 488 -14.30 -16.86 4.94
N ARG A 489 -14.30 -15.81 4.09
CA ARG A 489 -15.49 -15.34 3.34
C ARG A 489 -15.22 -15.33 1.85
N MET A 490 -15.09 -16.53 1.29
CA MET A 490 -14.53 -16.74 -0.04
C MET A 490 -15.28 -16.01 -1.17
N LEU A 491 -16.62 -15.98 -1.13
CA LEU A 491 -17.41 -15.28 -2.15
C LEU A 491 -17.15 -13.77 -2.13
N ARG A 492 -17.03 -13.19 -0.93
CA ARG A 492 -16.73 -11.77 -0.75
C ARG A 492 -15.32 -11.43 -1.22
N LEU A 493 -14.35 -12.28 -0.89
CA LEU A 493 -12.97 -12.13 -1.35
C LEU A 493 -12.90 -12.16 -2.89
N LEU A 494 -13.57 -13.12 -3.53
CA LEU A 494 -13.65 -13.22 -5.00
C LEU A 494 -14.33 -12.00 -5.62
N ALA A 495 -15.48 -11.58 -5.08
CA ALA A 495 -16.20 -10.40 -5.55
C ALA A 495 -15.35 -9.13 -5.43
N ARG A 496 -14.65 -8.98 -4.31
CA ARG A 496 -13.74 -7.86 -4.06
C ARG A 496 -12.58 -7.83 -5.04
N HIS A 497 -11.91 -8.96 -5.29
CA HIS A 497 -10.82 -9.00 -6.27
C HIS A 497 -11.29 -8.80 -7.72
N ALA A 498 -12.45 -9.33 -8.09
CA ALA A 498 -13.03 -9.09 -9.42
C ALA A 498 -13.37 -7.62 -9.65
N TYR A 499 -13.75 -6.90 -8.58
CA TYR A 499 -13.95 -5.47 -8.57
C TYR A 499 -12.62 -4.69 -8.61
N GLU A 500 -11.66 -4.99 -7.73
CA GLU A 500 -10.37 -4.30 -7.67
C GLU A 500 -9.52 -4.50 -8.94
N TYR A 501 -9.67 -5.64 -9.61
CA TYR A 501 -9.12 -5.88 -10.95
C TYR A 501 -9.54 -4.79 -11.95
N GLN A 502 -10.74 -4.22 -11.83
CA GLN A 502 -11.22 -3.18 -12.72
C GLN A 502 -10.43 -1.87 -12.57
N TYR A 503 -9.84 -1.60 -11.40
CA TYR A 503 -8.96 -0.45 -11.21
C TYR A 503 -7.69 -0.54 -12.06
N LEU A 504 -7.12 -1.74 -12.21
CA LEU A 504 -5.95 -1.94 -13.06
C LEU A 504 -6.25 -1.63 -14.53
N ARG A 505 -7.49 -1.90 -14.98
CA ARG A 505 -7.96 -1.57 -16.33
C ARG A 505 -8.15 -0.07 -16.57
N LEU A 506 -8.25 0.73 -15.50
CA LEU A 506 -8.28 2.19 -15.60
C LEU A 506 -6.87 2.78 -15.79
N GLY A 507 -5.84 2.11 -15.27
CA GLY A 507 -4.44 2.48 -15.40
C GLY A 507 -3.78 2.02 -16.72
N ARG A 508 -2.45 2.01 -16.73
CA ARG A 508 -1.58 1.61 -17.86
C ARG A 508 -0.86 0.29 -17.56
N ILE A 509 -1.60 -0.68 -17.02
CA ILE A 509 -1.11 -2.02 -16.72
C ILE A 509 -1.38 -2.92 -17.93
N ASP A 510 -0.33 -3.37 -18.61
CA ASP A 510 -0.45 -4.18 -19.84
C ASP A 510 -1.12 -5.55 -19.60
N ASP A 511 -0.81 -6.20 -18.48
CA ASP A 511 -1.39 -7.47 -18.07
C ASP A 511 -2.02 -7.35 -16.66
N PRO A 512 -3.26 -6.82 -16.56
CA PRO A 512 -3.96 -6.70 -15.29
C PRO A 512 -4.16 -8.04 -14.57
N MET A 513 -4.36 -9.14 -15.33
CA MET A 513 -4.61 -10.45 -14.75
C MET A 513 -3.33 -11.02 -14.14
N GLY A 514 -2.21 -10.96 -14.87
CA GLY A 514 -0.90 -11.31 -14.34
C GLY A 514 -0.47 -10.43 -13.18
N TYR A 515 -0.84 -9.15 -13.18
CA TYR A 515 -0.63 -8.26 -12.05
C TYR A 515 -1.37 -8.75 -10.80
N VAL A 516 -2.69 -8.94 -10.84
CA VAL A 516 -3.46 -9.40 -9.65
C VAL A 516 -2.96 -10.75 -9.18
N LEU A 517 -2.83 -11.73 -10.08
CA LEU A 517 -2.43 -13.08 -9.70
C LEU A 517 -1.00 -13.17 -9.18
N GLY A 518 -0.10 -12.30 -9.67
CA GLY A 518 1.30 -12.33 -9.26
C GLY A 518 1.66 -11.41 -8.11
N SER A 519 0.86 -10.38 -7.83
CA SER A 519 1.11 -9.40 -6.75
C SER A 519 0.27 -9.61 -5.50
N THR A 520 -0.69 -10.52 -5.56
CA THR A 520 -1.53 -10.92 -4.43
C THR A 520 -1.40 -12.42 -4.18
N TRP A 521 -1.94 -12.91 -3.05
CA TRP A 521 -2.04 -14.36 -2.78
C TRP A 521 -3.31 -14.99 -3.34
N LEU A 522 -4.01 -14.29 -4.25
CA LEU A 522 -5.24 -14.80 -4.85
C LEU A 522 -4.99 -16.13 -5.57
N SER A 523 -3.90 -16.25 -6.34
CA SER A 523 -3.56 -17.51 -7.01
C SER A 523 -3.37 -18.65 -6.00
N ASP A 524 -2.52 -18.43 -5.00
CA ASP A 524 -2.19 -19.45 -4.01
C ASP A 524 -3.42 -19.94 -3.22
N TYR A 525 -4.28 -18.99 -2.80
CA TYR A 525 -5.44 -19.32 -1.97
C TYR A 525 -6.63 -19.86 -2.74
N ILE A 526 -6.78 -19.52 -4.02
CA ILE A 526 -7.97 -19.86 -4.81
C ILE A 526 -7.67 -20.86 -5.92
N VAL A 527 -6.65 -20.55 -6.72
CA VAL A 527 -6.38 -21.26 -7.98
C VAL A 527 -5.51 -22.48 -7.71
N ASP A 528 -4.36 -22.28 -7.07
CA ASP A 528 -3.38 -23.33 -6.83
C ASP A 528 -3.81 -24.29 -5.71
N SER A 529 -4.69 -23.83 -4.82
CA SER A 529 -5.40 -24.67 -3.85
C SER A 529 -6.48 -25.56 -4.48
N GLY A 530 -6.84 -25.32 -5.74
CA GLY A 530 -7.87 -26.06 -6.48
C GLY A 530 -9.31 -25.71 -6.08
N LEU A 531 -9.54 -24.61 -5.35
CA LEU A 531 -10.91 -24.18 -5.00
C LEU A 531 -11.66 -23.65 -6.22
N VAL A 532 -10.99 -22.88 -7.08
CA VAL A 532 -11.56 -22.35 -8.32
C VAL A 532 -10.50 -22.42 -9.42
N SER A 533 -10.82 -23.02 -10.57
CA SER A 533 -9.90 -23.03 -11.71
C SER A 533 -9.63 -21.61 -12.22
N ARG A 534 -8.45 -21.37 -12.79
CA ARG A 534 -8.12 -20.10 -13.47
C ARG A 534 -9.15 -19.66 -14.50
N GLU A 535 -9.71 -20.59 -15.27
CA GLU A 535 -10.74 -20.30 -16.29
C GLU A 535 -12.00 -19.66 -15.66
N HIS A 536 -12.57 -20.28 -14.63
CA HIS A 536 -13.72 -19.74 -13.90
C HIS A 536 -13.42 -18.40 -13.22
N LEU A 537 -12.20 -18.20 -12.68
CA LEU A 537 -11.81 -16.90 -12.11
C LEU A 537 -11.78 -15.81 -13.19
N VAL A 538 -11.18 -16.09 -14.35
CA VAL A 538 -11.16 -15.18 -15.50
C VAL A 538 -12.58 -14.88 -15.97
N ALA A 539 -13.45 -15.88 -16.06
CA ALA A 539 -14.85 -15.69 -16.47
C ALA A 539 -15.61 -14.75 -15.52
N LEU A 540 -15.36 -14.82 -14.21
CA LEU A 540 -15.93 -13.89 -13.22
C LEU A 540 -15.41 -12.46 -13.43
N PHE A 541 -14.12 -12.29 -13.67
CA PHE A 541 -13.49 -10.98 -13.88
C PHE A 541 -13.95 -10.34 -15.20
N ASP A 542 -14.15 -11.15 -16.24
CA ASP A 542 -14.73 -10.71 -17.51
C ASP A 542 -16.21 -10.35 -17.37
N ALA A 543 -16.96 -11.06 -16.51
CA ALA A 543 -18.34 -10.70 -16.20
C ALA A 543 -18.42 -9.38 -15.44
N ALA A 544 -17.57 -9.18 -14.44
CA ALA A 544 -17.46 -7.91 -13.72
C ALA A 544 -17.03 -6.76 -14.67
N THR A 545 -16.13 -7.05 -15.60
CA THR A 545 -15.72 -6.11 -16.66
C THR A 545 -16.92 -5.64 -17.48
N ARG A 546 -17.74 -6.57 -18.00
CA ARG A 546 -18.94 -6.22 -18.77
C ARG A 546 -19.94 -5.42 -17.96
N LEU A 547 -20.05 -5.68 -16.66
CA LEU A 547 -20.90 -4.92 -15.75
C LEU A 547 -20.39 -3.48 -15.60
N CYS A 548 -19.09 -3.29 -15.34
CA CYS A 548 -18.48 -1.96 -15.24
C CYS A 548 -18.58 -1.16 -16.55
N GLU A 549 -18.43 -1.82 -17.71
CA GLU A 549 -18.53 -1.17 -19.03
C GLU A 549 -19.94 -0.67 -19.37
N CYS A 550 -20.97 -1.04 -18.60
CA CYS A 550 -22.31 -0.48 -18.74
C CYS A 550 -22.39 0.97 -18.25
N TYR A 551 -21.48 1.40 -17.37
CA TYR A 551 -21.48 2.75 -16.83
C TYR A 551 -20.72 3.72 -17.75
N ALA A 552 -21.05 5.00 -17.67
CA ALA A 552 -20.41 6.05 -18.46
C ALA A 552 -20.41 7.40 -17.72
N VAL A 553 -19.54 8.30 -18.18
CA VAL A 553 -19.60 9.71 -17.83
C VAL A 553 -20.64 10.40 -18.73
N ASP A 554 -21.55 11.18 -18.15
CA ASP A 554 -22.45 12.05 -18.89
C ASP A 554 -21.68 13.25 -19.43
N GLU A 555 -21.24 13.15 -20.68
CA GLU A 555 -20.52 14.21 -21.38
C GLU A 555 -21.29 15.54 -21.43
N SER A 556 -22.62 15.51 -21.31
CA SER A 556 -23.44 16.73 -21.31
C SER A 556 -23.29 17.56 -20.04
N ALA A 557 -22.79 16.97 -18.94
CA ALA A 557 -22.51 17.68 -17.69
C ALA A 557 -21.22 18.51 -17.73
N PHE A 558 -20.34 18.29 -18.73
CA PHE A 558 -19.00 18.88 -18.80
C PHE A 558 -18.82 19.83 -20.01
N VAL A 559 -17.90 20.81 -19.92
CA VAL A 559 -17.59 21.80 -20.98
C VAL A 559 -16.49 21.39 -21.95
#